data_AF-A0A0V1AW95-F1
#
_entry.id   AF-A0A0V1AW95-F1
#
_cell.length_a   1.000
_cell.length_b   1.000
_cell.length_c   1.000
_cell.angle_alpha   90.00
_cell.angle_beta   90.00
_cell.angle_gamma   90.00
#
_symmetry.space_group_name_H-M   'P 1'
#
loop_
_entity.id
_entity.type
_entity.pdbx_description
1 polymer ?
#
loop_
_entity_poly.entity_id
_entity_poly.type
_entity_poly.pdbx_seq_one_letter_code
_entity_poly.pdbx_strand_id
1 'polypeptide(L)'
;METNYFCELCNKDFPTCSRYQMHMNIHLGIRPFACQTCGKRFNNRGAKHNHMKMHSNVLPYDCPLCGKSFHWELSLKQHLKSHANHGHITYNMVN
;
A
#
# COMPACT_ATOMS: atom_id res chain seq x y z
N MET A 1 -23.13 -20.19 -8.45
CA MET A 1 -22.85 -18.78 -8.78
C MET A 1 -22.40 -18.12 -7.50
N GLU A 2 -21.13 -17.73 -7.38
CA GLU A 2 -20.72 -16.87 -6.27
C GLU A 2 -21.41 -15.51 -6.45
N THR A 3 -22.26 -15.13 -5.49
CA THR A 3 -22.93 -13.84 -5.50
C THR A 3 -21.95 -12.78 -5.01
N ASN A 4 -21.44 -11.96 -5.94
CA ASN A 4 -20.67 -10.77 -5.61
C ASN A 4 -21.61 -9.68 -5.06
N TYR A 5 -21.06 -8.83 -4.20
CA TYR A 5 -21.72 -7.65 -3.66
C TYR A 5 -21.44 -6.47 -4.60
N PHE A 6 -22.48 -5.85 -5.13
CA PHE A 6 -22.38 -4.79 -6.13
C PHE A 6 -22.57 -3.40 -5.50
N CYS A 7 -21.69 -2.47 -5.82
CA CYS A 7 -21.83 -1.06 -5.46
C CYS A 7 -22.45 -0.27 -6.63
N GLU A 8 -23.68 0.16 -6.46
CA GLU A 8 -24.41 0.95 -7.47
C GLU A 8 -23.86 2.38 -7.65
N LEU A 9 -23.13 2.90 -6.66
CA LEU A 9 -22.56 4.26 -6.74
C LEU A 9 -21.34 4.35 -7.66
N CYS A 10 -20.64 3.24 -7.91
CA CYS A 10 -19.44 3.22 -8.75
C CYS A 10 -19.29 1.97 -9.62
N ASN A 11 -20.33 1.15 -9.71
CA ASN A 11 -20.42 -0.08 -10.50
C ASN A 11 -19.27 -1.07 -10.25
N LYS A 12 -18.84 -1.20 -8.99
CA LYS A 12 -17.80 -2.15 -8.58
C LYS A 12 -18.40 -3.36 -7.89
N ASP A 13 -17.87 -4.54 -8.20
CA ASP A 13 -18.21 -5.79 -7.54
C ASP A 13 -17.16 -6.20 -6.50
N PHE A 14 -17.63 -6.87 -5.45
CA PHE A 14 -16.79 -7.33 -4.35
C PHE A 14 -17.14 -8.78 -4.03
N PRO A 15 -16.13 -9.66 -3.87
CA PRO A 15 -16.37 -11.08 -3.62
C PRO A 15 -16.89 -11.38 -2.21
N THR A 16 -16.84 -10.41 -1.29
CA THR A 16 -17.30 -10.59 0.09
C THR A 16 -18.02 -9.37 0.63
N CYS A 17 -18.99 -9.60 1.53
CA CYS A 17 -19.72 -8.55 2.25
C CYS A 17 -18.76 -7.61 2.99
N SER A 18 -17.72 -8.18 3.63
CA SER A 18 -16.74 -7.41 4.39
C SER A 18 -15.94 -6.43 3.52
N ARG A 19 -15.57 -6.83 2.29
CA ARG A 19 -14.88 -5.96 1.32
C ARG A 19 -15.83 -4.88 0.79
N TYR A 20 -17.08 -5.24 0.51
CA TYR A 20 -18.12 -4.30 0.11
C TYR A 20 -18.38 -3.24 1.20
N GLN A 21 -18.60 -3.64 2.44
CA GLN A 21 -18.85 -2.72 3.56
C GLN A 21 -17.67 -1.77 3.78
N MET A 22 -16.43 -2.29 3.69
CA MET A 22 -15.23 -1.48 3.77
C MET A 22 -15.13 -0.48 2.62
N HIS A 23 -15.55 -0.87 1.41
CA HIS A 23 -15.62 0.02 0.26
C HIS A 23 -16.67 1.12 0.47
N MET A 24 -17.85 0.81 1.00
CA MET A 24 -18.91 1.79 1.26
C MET A 24 -18.49 2.92 2.21
N ASN A 25 -17.53 2.67 3.11
CA ASN A 25 -16.92 3.72 3.92
C ASN A 25 -16.33 4.88 3.08
N ILE A 26 -15.91 4.62 1.83
CA ILE A 26 -15.42 5.66 0.91
C ILE A 26 -16.55 6.61 0.54
N HIS A 27 -17.71 6.08 0.15
CA HIS A 27 -18.87 6.87 -0.25
C HIS A 27 -19.48 7.63 0.94
N LEU A 28 -19.49 7.01 2.12
CA LEU A 28 -20.01 7.61 3.35
C LEU A 28 -19.01 8.56 4.04
N GLY A 29 -17.78 8.67 3.54
CA GLY A 29 -16.72 9.46 4.19
C GLY A 29 -16.28 8.91 5.55
N ILE A 30 -16.68 7.68 5.91
CA ILE A 30 -16.38 7.07 7.21
C ILE A 30 -14.92 6.61 7.24
N ARG A 31 -14.20 7.05 8.28
CA ARG A 31 -12.79 6.66 8.50
C ARG A 31 -12.65 6.17 9.94
N PRO A 32 -12.97 4.89 10.21
CA PRO A 32 -13.06 4.42 11.60
C PRO A 32 -11.69 4.19 12.23
N PHE A 33 -10.63 4.11 11.43
CA PHE A 33 -9.29 3.80 11.93
C PHE A 33 -8.44 5.06 12.05
N ALA A 34 -8.17 5.52 13.28
CA ALA A 34 -7.29 6.65 13.53
C ALA A 34 -5.84 6.21 13.81
N CYS A 35 -4.87 6.98 13.30
CA CYS A 35 -3.47 6.95 13.71
C CYS A 35 -3.35 7.59 15.09
N GLN A 36 -2.76 6.89 16.05
CA GLN A 36 -2.58 7.41 17.41
C GLN A 36 -1.44 8.42 17.52
N THR A 37 -0.50 8.40 16.57
CA THR A 37 0.65 9.32 16.55
C THR A 37 0.30 10.70 16.00
N CYS A 38 -0.48 10.77 14.92
CA CYS A 38 -0.78 12.04 14.22
C CYS A 38 -2.28 12.33 14.01
N GLY A 39 -3.18 11.49 14.52
CA GLY A 39 -4.63 11.67 14.40
C GLY A 39 -5.22 11.38 13.01
N LYS A 40 -4.40 11.15 11.98
CA LYS A 40 -4.85 10.87 10.60
C LYS A 40 -5.77 9.65 10.55
N ARG A 41 -6.89 9.73 9.80
CA ARG A 41 -7.93 8.69 9.74
C ARG A 41 -7.97 7.93 8.41
N PHE A 42 -8.25 6.63 8.48
CA PHE A 42 -8.27 5.68 7.37
C PHE A 42 -9.60 4.92 7.32
N ASN A 43 -10.03 4.55 6.11
CA ASN A 43 -11.26 3.79 5.86
C ASN A 43 -11.09 2.28 6.09
N ASN A 44 -9.85 1.78 6.17
CA ASN A 44 -9.54 0.38 6.45
C ASN A 44 -8.30 0.20 7.33
N ARG A 45 -8.20 -0.95 8.00
CA ARG A 45 -7.12 -1.29 8.94
C ARG A 45 -5.76 -1.40 8.26
N GLY A 46 -5.69 -1.99 7.07
CA GLY A 46 -4.44 -2.19 6.32
C GLY A 46 -3.77 -0.86 5.93
N ALA A 47 -4.57 0.11 5.50
CA ALA A 47 -4.11 1.46 5.18
C ALA A 47 -3.56 2.18 6.41
N LYS A 48 -4.23 2.07 7.57
CA LYS A 48 -3.69 2.57 8.84
C LYS A 48 -2.36 1.88 9.17
N HIS A 49 -2.31 0.56 9.11
CA HIS A 49 -1.09 -0.20 9.42
C HIS A 49 0.09 0.20 8.53
N ASN A 50 -0.12 0.29 7.22
CA ASN A 50 0.91 0.73 6.27
C ASN A 50 1.34 2.17 6.53
N HIS A 51 0.42 3.06 6.91
CA HIS A 51 0.77 4.41 7.31
C HIS A 51 1.64 4.45 8.57
N MET A 52 1.39 3.57 9.56
CA MET A 52 2.22 3.51 10.77
C MET A 52 3.70 3.19 10.46
N LYS A 53 4.01 2.53 9.34
CA LYS A 53 5.39 2.28 8.92
C LYS A 53 6.17 3.58 8.70
N MET A 54 5.50 4.68 8.34
CA MET A 54 6.13 6.01 8.19
C MET A 54 6.47 6.69 9.51
N HIS A 55 5.85 6.26 10.62
CA HIS A 55 6.23 6.70 11.94
C HIS A 55 7.34 5.84 12.55
N SER A 56 7.72 4.75 11.88
CA SER A 56 8.87 3.93 12.25
C SER A 56 10.14 4.53 11.64
N ASN A 57 11.24 4.52 12.39
CA ASN A 57 12.57 4.83 11.85
C ASN A 57 13.22 3.61 11.18
N VAL A 58 12.48 2.52 10.99
CA VAL A 58 12.96 1.29 10.36
C VAL A 58 12.67 1.31 8.86
N LEU A 59 13.74 1.15 8.08
CA LEU A 59 13.72 1.05 6.62
C LEU A 59 14.18 -0.36 6.22
N PRO A 60 13.29 -1.37 6.19
CA PRO A 60 13.71 -2.77 6.09
C PRO A 60 14.17 -3.20 4.69
N TYR A 61 14.11 -2.31 3.70
CA TYR A 61 14.43 -2.64 2.31
C TYR A 61 15.64 -1.82 1.83
N ASP A 62 16.80 -2.46 1.79
CA ASP A 62 18.05 -1.82 1.36
C ASP A 62 18.32 -2.03 -0.13
N CYS A 63 18.84 -0.99 -0.78
CA CYS A 63 19.35 -1.10 -2.13
C CYS A 63 20.71 -1.79 -2.12
N PRO A 64 20.88 -2.95 -2.77
CA PRO A 64 22.16 -3.65 -2.80
C PRO A 64 23.23 -2.91 -3.61
N LEU A 65 22.85 -1.94 -4.44
CA LEU A 65 23.77 -1.20 -5.31
C LEU A 65 24.35 0.05 -4.65
N CYS A 66 23.58 0.76 -3.82
CA CYS A 66 24.00 2.03 -3.23
C CYS A 66 23.75 2.14 -1.72
N GLY A 67 23.23 1.10 -1.07
CA GLY A 67 22.97 1.07 0.37
C GLY A 67 21.80 1.93 0.84
N LYS A 68 21.04 2.57 -0.07
CA LYS A 68 19.88 3.39 0.29
C LYS A 68 18.71 2.52 0.75
N SER A 69 18.13 2.86 1.90
CA SER A 69 17.04 2.10 2.52
C SER A 69 15.65 2.72 2.28
N PHE A 70 14.61 1.88 2.25
CA PHE A 70 13.22 2.25 1.98
C PHE A 70 12.23 1.60 2.96
N HIS A 71 11.08 2.24 3.20
CA HIS A 71 10.00 1.68 4.03
C HIS A 71 9.17 0.62 3.30
N TRP A 72 9.21 0.60 1.96
CA TRP A 72 8.40 -0.31 1.15
C TRP A 72 9.22 -0.92 0.02
N GLU A 73 8.98 -2.21 -0.23
CA GLU A 73 9.60 -2.96 -1.32
C GLU A 73 9.33 -2.34 -2.70
N LEU A 74 8.11 -1.83 -2.93
CA LEU A 74 7.77 -1.17 -4.20
C LEU A 74 8.62 0.08 -4.44
N SER A 75 8.92 0.84 -3.38
CA SER A 75 9.81 2.01 -3.47
C SER A 75 11.24 1.59 -3.82
N LEU A 76 11.75 0.51 -3.21
CA LEU A 76 13.04 -0.07 -3.59
C LEU A 76 13.01 -0.54 -5.06
N LYS A 77 11.99 -1.30 -5.49
CA LYS A 77 11.85 -1.77 -6.88
C LYS A 77 11.83 -0.62 -7.89
N GLN A 78 11.11 0.46 -7.58
CA GLN A 78 11.10 1.65 -8.43
C GLN A 78 12.45 2.37 -8.43
N HIS A 79 13.13 2.42 -7.30
CA HIS A 79 14.50 2.96 -7.20
C HIS A 79 15.51 2.11 -7.99
N LEU A 80 15.41 0.79 -7.98
CA LEU A 80 16.31 -0.07 -8.76
C LEU A 80 16.25 0.22 -10.26
N LYS A 81 15.08 0.66 -10.78
CA LYS A 81 14.96 1.11 -12.18
C LYS A 81 15.76 2.37 -12.48
N SER A 82 16.01 3.25 -11.51
CA SER A 82 16.87 4.43 -11.76
C SER A 82 18.33 4.02 -11.97
N HIS A 83 18.81 2.95 -11.34
CA HIS A 83 20.16 2.44 -11.59
C HIS A 83 20.32 1.87 -13.00
N ALA A 84 19.26 1.23 -13.53
CA ALA A 84 19.23 0.76 -14.91
C ALA A 84 19.28 1.91 -15.94
N ASN A 85 18.59 3.03 -15.67
CA ASN A 85 18.59 4.21 -16.56
C ASN A 85 19.90 5.02 -16.49
N HIS A 86 20.67 4.89 -15.40
CA HIS A 86 21.97 5.55 -15.21
C HIS A 86 23.18 4.64 -15.52
N GLY A 87 22.98 3.52 -16.22
CA GLY A 87 24.08 2.69 -16.72
C GLY A 87 24.81 1.85 -15.67
N HIS A 88 24.31 1.77 -14.44
CA HIS A 88 24.87 0.87 -13.43
C HIS A 88 24.20 -0.51 -13.51
N ILE A 89 24.81 -1.34 -14.36
CA ILE A 89 24.93 -2.81 -14.35
C ILE A 89 23.79 -3.59 -13.69
N THR A 90 23.15 -4.41 -14.52
CA THR A 90 22.12 -5.41 -14.20
C THR A 90 22.45 -6.24 -12.95
N TYR A 91 21.72 -6.01 -11.85
CA TYR A 91 21.52 -7.08 -10.87
C TYR A 91 20.28 -7.86 -11.31
N ASN A 92 20.49 -9.13 -11.60
CA ASN A 92 19.46 -10.05 -12.05
C ASN A 92 18.24 -9.97 -11.12
N MET A 93 17.08 -9.64 -11.69
CA MET A 93 15.80 -10.06 -11.14
C MET A 93 15.76 -11.59 -11.29
N VAL A 94 16.44 -12.31 -10.39
CA VAL A 94 16.23 -13.75 -10.24
C VAL A 94 14.85 -13.95 -9.65
N ASN A 95 13.97 -14.52 -10.47
CA ASN A 95 12.87 -15.37 -10.04
C ASN A 95 13.24 -16.79 -10.43
#